data_AF-A0A2H0FFC8-F1
#
_entry.id   AF-A0A2H0FFC8-F1
#
_cell.length_a   1.000
_cell.length_b   1.000
_cell.length_c   1.000
_cell.angle_alpha   90.00
_cell.angle_beta   90.00
_cell.angle_gamma   90.00
#
_symmetry.space_group_name_H-M   'P 1'
#
loop_
_entity.id
_entity.type
_entity.pdbx_description
1 polymer ?
#
loop_
_entity_poly.entity_id
_entity_poly.type
_entity_poly.pdbx_seq_one_letter_code
_entity_poly.pdbx_strand_id
1 'polypeptide(L)'
;NPPLAEKKDVLAIKEGLEDGTIDAIASDYAPLPRKTGIAGFKSFIPLSYGLVLEGVLSETALKEKLFINPKKLIEGGGYKLNFRLQPTHHPTRKKT
;
A
#
# COMPACT_ATOMS: atom_id res chain seq x y z
N ASN A 1 -14.51 9.72 -4.01
CA ASN A 1 -13.18 10.20 -3.63
C ASN A 1 -13.34 11.09 -2.41
N PRO A 2 -13.08 10.59 -1.19
CA PRO A 2 -13.17 11.44 0.00
C PRO A 2 -12.16 12.60 -0.13
N PRO A 3 -12.51 13.83 0.31
CA PRO A 3 -11.57 14.94 0.33
C PRO A 3 -10.47 14.71 1.37
N LEU A 4 -9.39 15.49 1.31
CA LEU A 4 -8.42 15.54 2.41
C LEU A 4 -9.14 15.99 3.68
N ALA A 5 -8.97 15.22 4.76
CA ALA A 5 -9.66 15.41 6.03
C ALA A 5 -8.85 16.26 7.02
N GLU A 6 -9.37 16.45 8.23
CA GLU A 6 -8.69 17.21 9.29
C GLU A 6 -7.62 16.37 10.00
N LYS A 7 -6.76 17.03 10.78
CA LYS A 7 -5.70 16.34 11.55
C LYS A 7 -6.26 15.27 12.51
N LYS A 8 -7.43 15.50 13.11
CA LYS A 8 -8.07 14.53 14.01
C LYS A 8 -8.45 13.23 13.29
N ASP A 9 -8.88 13.34 12.04
CA ASP A 9 -9.26 12.19 11.22
C ASP A 9 -8.00 11.39 10.85
N VAL A 10 -6.88 12.07 10.58
CA VAL A 10 -5.58 11.42 10.37
C VAL A 10 -5.13 10.65 11.62
N LEU A 11 -5.31 11.21 12.82
CA LEU A 11 -4.98 10.51 14.07
C LEU A 11 -5.85 9.27 14.28
N ALA A 12 -7.15 9.37 14.05
CA ALA A 12 -8.06 8.23 14.14
C ALA A 12 -7.72 7.12 13.13
N ILE A 13 -7.28 7.48 11.92
CA ILE A 13 -6.79 6.50 10.94
C ILE A 13 -5.50 5.82 11.42
N LYS A 14 -4.57 6.56 12.04
CA LYS A 14 -3.35 5.98 12.61
C LYS A 14 -3.66 5.02 13.75
N GLU A 15 -4.55 5.39 14.65
CA GLU A 15 -5.05 4.52 15.72
C GLU A 15 -5.72 3.25 15.15
N GLY A 16 -6.59 3.41 14.14
CA GLY A 16 -7.23 2.27 13.47
C GLY A 16 -6.24 1.33 12.75
N LEU A 17 -5.09 1.85 12.30
CA LEU A 17 -4.03 1.03 11.72
C LEU A 17 -3.28 0.24 12.80
N GLU A 18 -3.01 0.88 13.93
CA GLU A 18 -2.31 0.33 15.09
C GLU A 18 -3.15 -0.74 15.82
N ASP A 19 -4.42 -0.46 16.09
CA ASP A 19 -5.32 -1.33 16.86
C ASP A 19 -5.88 -2.51 16.06
N GLY A 20 -5.71 -2.50 14.73
CA GLY A 20 -6.16 -3.55 13.83
C GLY A 20 -7.53 -3.31 13.19
N THR A 21 -8.23 -2.23 13.50
CA THR A 21 -9.52 -1.84 12.89
C THR A 21 -9.42 -1.69 11.37
N ILE A 22 -8.29 -1.21 10.86
CA ILE A 22 -8.01 -1.05 9.43
C ILE A 22 -7.09 -2.18 8.95
N ASP A 23 -7.61 -3.07 8.11
CA ASP A 23 -6.87 -4.27 7.67
C ASP A 23 -5.80 -4.02 6.59
N ALA A 24 -5.99 -3.00 5.75
CA ALA A 24 -5.20 -2.80 4.54
C ALA A 24 -4.98 -1.33 4.18
N ILE A 25 -3.85 -1.05 3.54
CA ILE A 25 -3.52 0.25 2.96
C ILE A 25 -3.49 0.12 1.43
N ALA A 26 -4.20 1.01 0.72
CA ALA A 26 -4.24 1.07 -0.74
C ALA A 26 -4.01 2.50 -1.24
N SER A 27 -3.40 2.63 -2.42
CA SER A 27 -2.99 3.93 -2.97
C SER A 27 -4.13 4.76 -3.59
N ASP A 28 -5.25 4.12 -3.94
CA ASP A 28 -6.31 4.70 -4.79
C ASP A 28 -5.74 5.45 -6.02
N TYR A 29 -4.70 4.86 -6.64
CA TYR A 29 -3.98 5.50 -7.73
C TYR A 29 -4.91 5.87 -8.90
N ALA A 30 -4.99 7.16 -9.19
CA ALA A 30 -5.82 7.71 -10.25
C ALA A 30 -4.94 8.33 -11.35
N PRO A 31 -4.64 7.62 -12.46
CA PRO A 31 -3.84 8.16 -13.57
C PRO A 31 -4.56 9.30 -14.29
N LEU A 32 -3.83 10.09 -15.08
CA LEU A 32 -4.41 11.10 -15.96
C LEU A 32 -4.97 10.46 -17.25
N PRO A 33 -6.02 11.03 -17.87
CA PRO A 33 -6.81 12.17 -17.39
C PRO A 33 -7.78 11.76 -16.26
N ARG A 34 -7.98 12.65 -15.27
CA ARG A 34 -8.91 12.41 -14.14
C ARG A 34 -9.65 13.66 -13.73
N LYS A 35 -10.87 13.50 -13.21
CA LYS A 35 -11.67 14.57 -12.60
C LYS A 35 -11.26 14.86 -11.15
N THR A 36 -10.91 13.81 -10.40
CA THR A 36 -10.46 13.87 -8.99
C THR A 36 -9.42 12.77 -8.73
N GLY A 37 -8.65 12.87 -7.64
CA GLY A 37 -7.69 11.85 -7.20
C GLY A 37 -6.23 12.23 -7.42
N ILE A 38 -5.29 11.34 -7.06
CA ILE A 38 -3.84 11.59 -7.07
C ILE A 38 -3.14 10.55 -7.97
N ALA A 39 -2.26 11.00 -8.88
CA ALA A 39 -1.43 10.13 -9.75
C ALA A 39 -0.02 9.87 -9.18
N GLY A 40 0.08 9.72 -7.86
CA GLY A 40 1.34 9.62 -7.12
C GLY A 40 1.73 8.19 -6.74
N PHE A 41 1.67 7.21 -7.65
CA PHE A 41 1.96 5.81 -7.26
C PHE A 41 3.39 5.62 -6.73
N LYS A 42 4.36 6.37 -7.28
CA LYS A 42 5.77 6.29 -6.86
C LYS A 42 6.01 6.69 -5.40
N SER A 43 5.15 7.53 -4.83
CA SER A 43 5.26 7.94 -3.42
C SER A 43 4.54 6.99 -2.47
N PHE A 44 3.79 6.00 -2.97
CA PHE A 44 2.98 5.12 -2.12
C PHE A 44 3.80 4.38 -1.07
N ILE A 45 4.88 3.70 -1.49
CA ILE A 45 5.73 2.94 -0.57
C ILE A 45 6.52 3.87 0.38
N PRO A 46 7.21 4.93 -0.08
CA PRO A 46 7.91 5.85 0.82
C PRO A 46 7.00 6.49 1.87
N LEU A 47 5.80 6.94 1.50
CA LEU A 47 4.84 7.54 2.44
C LEU A 47 4.30 6.51 3.43
N SER A 48 4.03 5.28 2.97
CA SER A 48 3.58 4.21 3.86
C SER A 48 4.67 3.83 4.87
N TYR A 49 5.95 3.83 4.47
CA TYR A 49 7.08 3.61 5.38
C TYR A 49 7.27 4.76 6.39
N GLY A 50 6.76 5.96 6.09
CA GLY A 50 6.68 7.06 7.07
C GLY A 50 5.95 6.66 8.35
N LEU A 51 4.93 5.80 8.28
CA LEU A 51 4.23 5.28 9.46
C LEU A 51 5.15 4.44 10.38
N VAL A 52 6.16 3.80 9.81
CA VAL A 52 7.18 3.07 10.59
C VAL A 52 8.15 4.03 11.25
N LEU A 53 8.62 5.02 10.49
CA LEU A 53 9.53 6.05 11.02
C LEU A 53 8.89 6.88 12.14
N GLU A 54 7.57 7.08 12.08
CA GLU A 54 6.78 7.77 13.10
C GLU A 54 6.38 6.86 14.29
N GLY A 55 6.67 5.56 14.22
CA GLY A 55 6.34 4.61 15.29
C GLY A 55 4.87 4.16 15.34
N VAL A 56 4.05 4.49 14.33
CA VAL A 56 2.65 4.07 14.23
C VAL A 56 2.55 2.57 13.92
N LEU A 57 3.44 2.06 13.07
CA LEU A 57 3.49 0.65 12.69
C LEU A 57 4.91 0.09 12.85
N SER A 58 5.04 -1.20 13.14
CA SER A 58 6.29 -1.92 12.91
C SER A 58 6.47 -2.24 11.43
N GLU A 59 7.69 -2.58 10.99
CA GLU A 59 7.93 -3.04 9.62
C GLU A 59 7.09 -4.28 9.26
N THR A 60 6.92 -5.20 10.22
CA THR A 60 6.07 -6.39 10.06
C THR A 60 4.61 -5.99 9.89
N ALA A 61 4.10 -5.08 10.74
CA ALA A 61 2.72 -4.60 10.62
C ALA A 61 2.49 -3.88 9.28
N LEU A 62 3.44 -3.05 8.82
CA LEU A 62 3.36 -2.41 7.52
C LEU A 62 3.27 -3.44 6.37
N LYS A 63 4.10 -4.48 6.42
CA LYS A 63 4.05 -5.59 5.44
C LYS A 63 2.70 -6.31 5.48
N GLU A 64 2.11 -6.47 6.65
CA GLU A 64 0.78 -7.07 6.78
C GLU A 64 -0.28 -6.21 6.09
N LYS A 65 -0.34 -4.91 6.39
CA LYS A 65 -1.33 -3.98 5.81
C LYS A 65 -1.16 -3.79 4.30
N LEU A 66 0.06 -3.87 3.76
CA LEU A 66 0.32 -3.65 2.32
C LEU A 66 0.25 -4.91 1.46
N PHE A 67 0.46 -6.10 2.03
CA PHE A 67 0.61 -7.33 1.23
C PHE A 67 -0.14 -8.53 1.80
N ILE A 68 0.12 -8.92 3.05
CA ILE A 68 -0.41 -10.18 3.59
C ILE A 68 -1.94 -10.09 3.77
N ASN A 69 -2.45 -9.01 4.36
CA ASN A 69 -3.88 -8.83 4.60
C ASN A 69 -4.64 -8.63 3.29
N PRO A 70 -4.21 -7.76 2.34
CA PRO A 70 -4.83 -7.68 1.02
C PRO A 70 -4.93 -9.04 0.32
N LYS A 71 -3.86 -9.86 0.36
CA LYS A 71 -3.88 -11.22 -0.20
C LYS A 71 -4.96 -12.07 0.45
N LYS A 72 -4.98 -12.14 1.79
CA LYS A 72 -5.97 -12.91 2.56
C LYS A 72 -7.40 -12.46 2.26
N LEU A 73 -7.65 -11.16 2.16
CA LEU A 73 -8.97 -10.60 1.84
C LEU A 73 -9.43 -11.00 0.44
N ILE A 74 -8.55 -10.93 -0.56
CA ILE A 74 -8.87 -11.33 -1.93
C ILE A 74 -9.13 -12.85 -2.02
N GLU A 75 -8.28 -13.65 -1.39
CA GLU A 75 -8.44 -15.12 -1.35
C GLU A 75 -9.67 -15.56 -0.56
N GLY A 76 -9.97 -14.88 0.56
CA GLY A 76 -11.20 -15.08 1.33
C GLY A 76 -12.47 -14.73 0.55
N GLY A 77 -12.37 -13.81 -0.42
CA GLY A 77 -13.43 -13.50 -1.39
C GLY A 77 -13.59 -14.51 -2.52
N GLY A 78 -12.84 -15.62 -2.51
CA GLY A 78 -12.92 -16.68 -3.52
C GLY A 78 -12.02 -16.49 -4.74
N TYR A 79 -11.17 -15.46 -4.77
CA TYR A 79 -10.22 -15.23 -5.86
C TYR A 79 -8.85 -15.82 -5.56
N LYS A 80 -8.36 -16.73 -6.41
CA LYS A 80 -7.03 -17.32 -6.24
C LYS A 80 -5.96 -16.43 -6.86
N LEU A 81 -5.08 -15.84 -6.04
CA LEU A 81 -3.96 -15.04 -6.53
C LEU A 81 -2.81 -15.93 -7.03
N ASN A 82 -2.57 -15.92 -8.34
CA ASN A 82 -1.47 -16.63 -8.96
C ASN A 82 -0.27 -15.70 -9.10
N PHE A 83 0.66 -15.73 -8.13
CA PHE A 83 1.91 -14.99 -8.23
C PHE A 83 2.87 -15.72 -9.16
N ARG A 84 2.77 -15.46 -10.47
CA ARG A 84 3.83 -15.84 -11.41
C ARG A 84 4.91 -14.78 -11.32
N LEU A 85 6.04 -15.12 -10.70
CA LEU A 85 7.23 -14.29 -10.78
C LEU A 85 7.58 -14.15 -12.27
N GLN A 86 7.47 -12.93 -12.81
CA GLN A 86 8.00 -12.66 -14.14
C GLN A 86 9.52 -12.88 -14.06
N PRO A 87 10.13 -13.62 -14.99
CA PRO A 87 11.58 -13.77 -15.00
C PRO A 87 12.19 -12.38 -15.03
N THR A 88 13.05 -12.08 -14.04
CA THR A 88 13.78 -10.81 -13.99
C THR A 88 14.63 -10.73 -15.26
N HIS A 89 14.32 -9.78 -16.15
CA HIS A 89 15.14 -9.51 -17.30
C HIS A 89 16.44 -8.88 -16.79
N HIS A 90 17.42 -9.71 -16.46
CA HIS A 90 18.75 -9.25 -16.12
C HIS A 90 19.39 -8.82 -17.44
N PRO A 91 19.72 -7.52 -17.65
CA PRO A 91 20.47 -7.14 -18.84
C PRO A 91 21.83 -7.83 -18.73
N THR A 92 22.06 -8.82 -19.58
CA THR A 92 23.37 -9.44 -19.74
C THR A 92 24.32 -8.34 -20.18
N ARG A 93 25.18 -7.89 -19.25
CA ARG A 93 26.29 -7.00 -19.55
C ARG A 93 27.15 -7.74 -20.59
N LYS A 94 27.07 -7.33 -21.85
CA LYS A 94 28.00 -7.79 -22.89
C LYS A 94 29.40 -7.44 -22.38
N LYS A 95 30.20 -8.48 -22.06
CA LYS A 95 31.63 -8.32 -21.88
C LYS A 95 32.20 -7.90 -23.24
N THR A 96 32.49 -6.62 -23.39
CA THR A 96 33.47 -6.12 -24.36
C THR A 96 34.85 -6.29 -23.79
#